data_AF-A0A1G3XAX5-F1
#
_entry.id   AF-A0A1G3XAX5-F1
#
_cell.length_a   1.000
_cell.length_b   1.000
_cell.length_c   1.000
_cell.angle_alpha   90.00
_cell.angle_beta   90.00
_cell.angle_gamma   90.00
#
_symmetry.space_group_name_H-M   'P 1'
#
loop_
_entity.id
_entity.type
_entity.pdbx_description
1 polymer ?
#
loop_
_entity_poly.entity_id
_entity_poly.type
_entity_poly.pdbx_seq_one_letter_code
_entity_poly.pdbx_strand_id
1 'polypeptide(L)'
;MICSLCNKEILGDSHNAHPIGNEECCSECNRSSVIPLRLFLSGIYQDKALVLNTDNSIFFIKPKCSAFELNELQEQVKGYIEVYPLRIPGHIVLVNEEGMIHNMEFNYLANRVFGMNAVGPVMICPEAIFE
;
A
#
# COMPACT_ATOMS: atom_id res chain seq x y z
N MET A 1 25.31 0.05 -10.04
CA MET A 1 24.61 0.53 -8.83
C MET A 1 23.38 -0.36 -8.60
N ILE A 2 22.98 -0.65 -7.36
CA ILE A 2 21.88 -1.57 -7.05
C ILE A 2 20.64 -0.79 -6.60
N CYS A 3 19.46 -1.16 -7.08
CA CYS A 3 18.18 -0.58 -6.67
C CYS A 3 17.85 -0.97 -5.22
N SER A 4 17.62 0.01 -4.36
CA SER A 4 17.33 -0.22 -2.93
C SER A 4 15.97 -0.88 -2.64
N LEU A 5 15.12 -1.02 -3.66
CA LEU A 5 13.77 -1.57 -3.54
C LEU A 5 13.66 -3.01 -4.04
N CYS A 6 14.34 -3.34 -5.15
CA CYS A 6 14.26 -4.68 -5.76
C CYS A 6 15.59 -5.42 -5.80
N ASN A 7 16.68 -4.83 -5.31
CA ASN A 7 18.03 -5.40 -5.30
C ASN A 7 18.58 -5.79 -6.69
N LYS A 8 17.95 -5.34 -7.78
CA LYS A 8 18.45 -5.50 -9.16
C LYS A 8 19.41 -4.37 -9.52
N GLU A 9 20.28 -4.63 -10.49
CA GLU A 9 21.13 -3.57 -11.08
C GLU A 9 20.27 -2.47 -11.70
N ILE A 10 20.65 -1.21 -11.46
CA ILE A 10 20.04 -0.05 -12.11
C ILE A 10 20.64 0.10 -13.50
N LEU A 11 19.80 -0.09 -14.52
CA LEU A 11 20.12 0.20 -15.91
C LEU A 11 19.53 1.57 -16.28
N GLY A 12 20.37 2.48 -16.77
CA GLY A 12 19.98 3.86 -17.11
C GLY A 12 19.97 4.81 -15.92
N ASP A 13 19.03 5.74 -15.90
CA ASP A 13 18.93 6.76 -14.84
C ASP A 13 18.46 6.16 -13.52
N SER A 14 19.04 6.66 -12.43
CA SER A 14 18.60 6.38 -11.07
C SER A 14 17.60 7.42 -10.57
N HIS A 15 16.74 7.01 -9.63
CA HIS A 15 15.66 7.84 -9.11
C HIS A 15 15.64 7.79 -7.58
N ASN A 16 15.21 8.88 -6.93
CA ASN A 16 15.01 8.88 -5.48
C ASN A 16 13.97 7.82 -5.08
N ALA A 17 14.30 6.93 -4.14
CA ALA A 17 13.42 5.84 -3.67
C ALA A 17 12.39 6.26 -2.61
N HIS A 18 12.44 7.50 -2.11
CA HIS A 18 11.54 8.00 -1.08
C HIS A 18 10.09 8.05 -1.60
N PRO A 19 9.07 7.57 -0.85
CA PRO A 19 9.10 7.28 0.59
C PRO A 19 9.36 5.82 0.96
N ILE A 20 9.61 4.93 0.00
CA ILE A 20 9.74 3.49 0.28
C ILE A 20 11.15 3.15 0.78
N GLY A 21 12.16 3.88 0.29
CA GLY A 21 13.56 3.72 0.70
C GLY A 21 14.29 5.06 0.71
N ASN A 22 15.47 5.08 1.33
CA ASN A 22 16.26 6.29 1.53
C ASN A 22 17.36 6.52 0.48
N GLU A 23 17.49 5.61 -0.49
CA GLU A 23 18.55 5.62 -1.50
C GLU A 23 17.97 5.75 -2.91
N GLU A 24 18.59 5.10 -3.88
CA GLU A 24 18.23 5.16 -5.29
C GLU A 24 17.48 3.90 -5.73
N CYS A 25 16.49 4.09 -6.60
CA CYS A 25 15.71 3.03 -7.21
C CYS A 25 15.79 3.06 -8.74
N CYS A 26 15.55 1.91 -9.36
CA CYS A 26 15.48 1.81 -10.82
C CYS A 26 14.18 2.42 -11.37
N SER A 27 14.17 2.69 -12.68
CA SER A 27 13.01 3.27 -13.38
C SER A 27 11.72 2.43 -13.24
N GLU A 28 11.83 1.11 -13.14
CA GLU A 28 10.69 0.20 -12.96
C GLU A 28 10.02 0.44 -11.61
N CYS A 29 10.76 0.30 -10.50
CA CYS A 29 10.26 0.55 -9.14
C CYS A 29 9.78 2.00 -8.95
N ASN A 30 10.47 2.95 -9.58
CA ASN A 30 10.07 4.36 -9.52
C ASN A 30 8.67 4.54 -10.11
N ARG A 31 8.38 3.94 -11.27
CA ARG A 31 7.08 4.04 -11.95
C ARG A 31 5.99 3.20 -11.29
N SER A 32 6.31 2.01 -10.80
CA SER A 32 5.31 1.08 -10.26
C SER A 32 4.93 1.33 -8.80
N SER A 33 5.86 1.83 -7.98
CA SER A 33 5.64 1.93 -6.53
C SER A 33 5.92 3.34 -5.99
N VAL A 34 7.06 3.96 -6.34
CA VAL A 34 7.48 5.22 -5.72
C VAL A 34 6.62 6.41 -6.15
N ILE A 35 6.50 6.67 -7.46
CA ILE A 35 5.68 7.76 -7.98
C ILE A 35 4.21 7.60 -7.56
N PRO A 36 3.57 6.43 -7.73
CA PRO A 36 2.17 6.28 -7.34
C PRO A 36 1.93 6.56 -5.85
N LEU A 37 2.84 6.13 -4.97
CA LEU A 37 2.75 6.41 -3.55
C LEU A 37 2.97 7.89 -3.22
N ARG A 38 3.87 8.60 -3.93
CA ARG A 38 4.02 10.06 -3.80
C ARG A 38 2.74 10.79 -4.18
N LEU A 39 2.08 10.36 -5.27
CA LEU A 39 0.82 10.96 -5.73
C LEU A 39 -0.32 10.72 -4.72
N PHE A 40 -0.35 9.54 -4.08
CA PHE A 40 -1.27 9.28 -2.98
C PHE A 40 -1.00 10.19 -1.79
N LEU A 41 0.25 10.28 -1.32
CA LEU A 41 0.65 11.12 -0.18
C LEU A 41 0.48 12.62 -0.45
N SER A 42 0.56 13.06 -1.72
CA SER A 42 0.25 14.44 -2.09
C SER A 42 -1.24 14.73 -2.19
N GLY A 43 -2.10 13.74 -1.94
CA GLY A 43 -3.55 13.88 -1.93
C GLY A 43 -4.19 13.94 -3.31
N ILE A 44 -3.52 13.47 -4.37
CA ILE A 44 -4.09 13.46 -5.74
C ILE A 44 -5.14 12.34 -5.89
N TYR A 45 -5.00 11.24 -5.15
CA TYR A 45 -5.89 10.07 -5.25
C TYR A 45 -6.86 9.97 -4.06
N GLN A 46 -7.80 10.92 -3.96
CA GLN A 46 -8.82 10.92 -2.91
C GLN A 46 -10.01 9.99 -3.22
N ASP A 47 -10.15 9.54 -4.46
CA ASP A 47 -11.26 8.72 -4.95
C ASP A 47 -10.86 7.25 -5.19
N LYS A 48 -9.71 6.84 -4.65
CA LYS A 48 -9.17 5.48 -4.77
C LYS A 48 -8.60 5.04 -3.43
N ALA A 49 -8.79 3.77 -3.11
CA ALA A 49 -8.04 3.15 -2.02
C ALA A 49 -6.69 2.64 -2.51
N LEU A 50 -5.70 2.74 -1.65
CA LEU A 50 -4.34 2.25 -1.83
C LEU A 50 -4.22 0.86 -1.19
N VAL A 51 -3.80 -0.15 -1.96
CA VAL A 51 -3.50 -1.49 -1.44
C VAL A 51 -2.00 -1.74 -1.51
N LEU A 52 -1.41 -2.09 -0.36
CA LEU A 52 -0.01 -2.47 -0.22
C LEU A 52 0.03 -3.99 -0.02
N ASN A 53 0.66 -4.74 -0.94
CA ASN A 53 0.82 -6.19 -0.80
C ASN A 53 2.16 -6.57 -0.17
N THR A 54 2.25 -7.83 0.28
CA THR A 54 3.45 -8.41 0.90
C THR A 54 4.59 -8.65 -0.11
N ASP A 55 4.27 -8.72 -1.41
CA ASP A 55 5.24 -8.86 -2.51
C ASP A 55 5.87 -7.52 -2.97
N ASN A 56 5.62 -6.44 -2.23
CA ASN A 56 5.99 -5.06 -2.55
C ASN A 56 5.28 -4.46 -3.77
N SER A 57 4.19 -5.08 -4.25
CA SER A 57 3.31 -4.44 -5.22
C SER A 57 2.34 -3.45 -4.55
N ILE A 58 1.97 -2.42 -5.31
CA ILE A 58 1.03 -1.39 -4.90
C ILE A 58 -0.08 -1.30 -5.95
N PHE A 59 -1.34 -1.24 -5.49
CA PHE A 59 -2.49 -1.06 -6.36
C PHE A 59 -3.36 0.10 -5.89
N PHE A 60 -4.02 0.73 -6.86
CA PHE A 60 -5.11 1.66 -6.59
C PHE A 60 -6.40 1.06 -7.10
N ILE A 61 -7.39 0.99 -6.23
CA ILE A 61 -8.67 0.37 -6.52
C ILE A 61 -9.79 1.38 -6.24
N LYS A 62 -10.90 1.20 -6.97
CA LYS A 62 -12.14 1.94 -6.77
C LYS A 62 -13.25 0.97 -6.41
N PRO A 63 -14.26 1.41 -5.65
CA PRO A 63 -15.47 0.63 -5.51
C PRO A 63 -16.13 0.40 -6.87
N LYS A 64 -16.85 -0.71 -7.01
CA LYS A 64 -17.69 -0.96 -8.21
C LYS A 64 -18.82 0.06 -8.35
N CYS A 65 -19.28 0.61 -7.22
CA CYS A 65 -20.38 1.57 -7.13
C CYS A 65 -19.89 2.90 -6.50
N SER A 66 -20.70 3.54 -5.65
CA SER A 66 -20.38 4.81 -4.99
C SER A 66 -19.44 4.66 -3.78
N ALA A 67 -19.49 3.52 -3.10
CA ALA A 67 -18.66 3.17 -1.94
C ALA A 67 -18.36 1.66 -2.01
N PHE A 68 -17.33 1.21 -1.27
CA PHE A 68 -16.97 -0.20 -1.24
C PHE A 68 -18.01 -1.02 -0.49
N GLU A 69 -18.45 -2.13 -1.07
CA GLU A 69 -19.17 -3.15 -0.33
C GLU A 69 -18.20 -3.95 0.56
N LEU A 70 -18.70 -4.50 1.68
CA LEU A 70 -17.89 -5.27 2.63
C LEU A 70 -17.11 -6.41 1.95
N ASN A 71 -17.73 -7.13 1.02
CA ASN A 71 -17.07 -8.20 0.25
C ASN A 71 -15.89 -7.68 -0.58
N GLU A 72 -15.98 -6.48 -1.17
CA GLU A 72 -14.90 -5.86 -1.91
C GLU A 72 -13.72 -5.57 -0.98
N LEU A 73 -13.98 -5.04 0.23
CA LEU A 73 -12.95 -4.77 1.24
C LEU A 73 -12.27 -6.07 1.69
N GLN A 74 -13.05 -7.10 2.00
CA GLN A 74 -12.56 -8.42 2.42
C GLN A 74 -11.72 -9.10 1.35
N GLU A 75 -12.06 -8.96 0.07
CA GLU A 75 -11.25 -9.45 -1.05
C GLU A 75 -9.85 -8.84 -1.06
N GLN A 76 -9.70 -7.54 -0.72
CA GLN A 76 -8.41 -6.87 -0.76
C GLN A 76 -7.50 -7.26 0.40
N VAL A 77 -8.04 -7.38 1.61
CA VAL A 77 -7.27 -7.80 2.80
C VAL A 77 -7.13 -9.33 2.91
N LYS A 78 -7.84 -10.07 2.05
CA LYS A 78 -7.86 -11.54 1.98
C LYS A 78 -8.42 -12.21 3.25
N GLY A 79 -9.46 -11.65 3.85
CA GLY A 79 -10.08 -12.17 5.07
C GLY A 79 -11.07 -11.18 5.71
N TYR A 80 -11.44 -11.42 6.97
CA TYR A 80 -12.22 -10.43 7.73
C TYR A 80 -11.41 -9.16 7.97
N ILE A 81 -12.10 -8.02 7.91
CA ILE A 81 -11.48 -6.71 8.06
C ILE A 81 -11.39 -6.32 9.54
N GLU A 82 -10.26 -5.75 9.92
CA GLU A 82 -10.10 -4.99 11.16
C GLU A 82 -9.62 -3.58 10.81
N VAL A 83 -10.14 -2.57 11.52
CA VAL A 83 -9.65 -1.19 11.40
C VAL A 83 -8.35 -1.07 12.20
N TYR A 84 -7.25 -0.83 11.50
CA TYR A 84 -5.94 -0.66 12.13
C TYR A 84 -5.86 0.69 12.86
N PRO A 85 -5.25 0.77 14.06
CA PRO A 85 -5.28 1.97 14.90
C PRO A 85 -4.42 3.16 14.41
N LEU A 86 -3.94 3.14 13.15
CA LEU A 86 -3.19 4.24 12.55
C LEU A 86 -4.15 5.31 12.01
N ARG A 87 -3.89 6.57 12.36
CA ARG A 87 -4.66 7.72 11.85
C ARG A 87 -3.98 8.35 10.65
N ILE A 88 -4.60 8.23 9.49
CA ILE A 88 -4.25 8.98 8.29
C ILE A 88 -5.43 9.92 8.01
N PRO A 89 -5.25 11.26 7.96
CA PRO A 89 -6.37 12.18 7.78
C PRO A 89 -7.24 11.83 6.57
N GLY A 90 -8.55 11.68 6.78
CA GLY A 90 -9.53 11.35 5.74
C GLY A 90 -9.46 9.90 5.22
N HIS A 91 -8.71 9.02 5.89
CA HIS A 91 -8.53 7.63 5.49
C HIS A 91 -8.70 6.67 6.66
N ILE A 92 -9.30 5.52 6.36
CA ILE A 92 -9.40 4.35 7.23
C ILE A 92 -8.40 3.32 6.75
N VAL A 93 -7.67 2.72 7.69
CA VAL A 93 -6.71 1.67 7.41
C VAL A 93 -7.34 0.33 7.76
N LEU A 94 -7.37 -0.59 6.80
CA LEU A 94 -7.96 -1.91 6.91
C LEU A 94 -6.88 -2.98 6.77
N VAL A 95 -6.94 -3.96 7.65
CA VAL A 95 -6.07 -5.14 7.67
C VAL A 95 -6.90 -6.41 7.81
N ASN A 96 -6.25 -7.56 7.66
CA ASN A 96 -6.86 -8.85 7.92
C ASN A 96 -6.84 -9.16 9.44
N GLU A 97 -8.01 -9.29 10.06
CA GLU A 97 -8.17 -9.62 11.48
C GLU A 97 -7.50 -10.96 11.84
N GLU A 98 -7.57 -11.93 10.94
CA GLU A 98 -7.08 -13.29 11.12
C GLU A 98 -5.66 -13.48 10.57
N GLY A 99 -5.02 -12.42 10.07
CA GLY A 99 -3.76 -12.52 9.34
C GLY A 99 -2.63 -13.17 10.15
N MET A 100 -2.56 -12.88 11.45
CA MET A 100 -1.58 -13.53 12.34
C MET A 100 -1.91 -15.00 12.60
N ILE A 101 -3.19 -15.33 12.77
CA ILE A 101 -3.67 -16.71 12.99
C ILE A 101 -3.33 -17.58 11.77
N HIS A 102 -3.41 -17.00 10.57
CA HIS A 102 -3.10 -17.66 9.31
C HIS A 102 -1.63 -17.56 8.87
N ASN A 103 -0.73 -17.05 9.72
CA ASN A 103 0.70 -16.86 9.41
C ASN A 103 0.94 -16.11 8.08
N MET A 104 0.14 -15.07 7.82
CA MET A 104 0.38 -14.22 6.64
C MET A 104 1.74 -13.52 6.74
N GLU A 105 2.33 -13.25 5.58
CA GLU A 105 3.64 -12.59 5.50
C GLU A 105 3.58 -11.16 6.03
N PHE A 106 4.69 -10.69 6.59
CA PHE A 106 4.83 -9.30 7.04
C PHE A 106 4.79 -8.32 5.86
N ASN A 107 4.07 -7.21 6.03
CA ASN A 107 3.96 -6.18 5.00
C ASN A 107 5.07 -5.13 5.14
N TYR A 108 6.20 -5.39 4.48
CA TYR A 108 7.36 -4.50 4.50
C TYR A 108 7.07 -3.10 3.94
N LEU A 109 6.20 -2.96 2.94
CA LEU A 109 5.81 -1.66 2.41
C LEU A 109 5.04 -0.83 3.44
N ALA A 110 4.02 -1.42 4.07
CA ALA A 110 3.24 -0.74 5.09
C ALA A 110 4.12 -0.29 6.26
N ASN A 111 5.09 -1.13 6.65
CA ASN A 111 6.05 -0.77 7.68
C ASN A 111 6.97 0.39 7.27
N ARG A 112 7.61 0.31 6.11
CA ARG A 112 8.57 1.34 5.68
C ARG A 112 7.93 2.70 5.45
N VAL A 113 6.74 2.72 4.89
CA VAL A 113 6.06 3.95 4.48
C VAL A 113 5.27 4.57 5.63
N PHE A 114 4.55 3.74 6.39
CA PHE A 114 3.57 4.20 7.38
C PHE A 114 3.91 3.78 8.81
N GLY A 115 5.02 3.06 9.03
CA GLY A 115 5.41 2.55 10.35
C GLY A 115 4.50 1.43 10.87
N MET A 116 3.69 0.82 9.99
CA MET A 116 2.72 -0.19 10.39
C MET A 116 3.39 -1.54 10.65
N ASN A 117 3.00 -2.19 11.74
CA ASN A 117 3.30 -3.60 11.99
C ASN A 117 2.04 -4.40 11.64
N ALA A 118 1.96 -4.85 10.40
CA ALA A 118 0.83 -5.59 9.87
C ALA A 118 1.31 -6.77 9.02
N VAL A 119 0.51 -7.83 8.99
CA VAL A 119 0.69 -9.00 8.13
C VAL A 119 -0.40 -9.05 7.07
N GLY A 120 -0.10 -9.64 5.92
CA GLY A 120 -0.99 -9.66 4.78
C GLY A 120 -1.10 -8.29 4.07
N PRO A 121 -2.00 -8.18 3.08
CA PRO A 121 -2.27 -6.92 2.40
C PRO A 121 -2.85 -5.87 3.37
N VAL A 122 -2.45 -4.62 3.16
CA VAL A 122 -2.97 -3.46 3.89
C VAL A 122 -3.72 -2.58 2.90
N MET A 123 -4.94 -2.21 3.22
CA MET A 123 -5.73 -1.27 2.43
C MET A 123 -5.87 0.06 3.18
N ILE A 124 -5.57 1.16 2.52
CA ILE A 124 -5.78 2.52 3.01
C ILE A 124 -6.90 3.14 2.16
N CYS A 125 -8.08 3.27 2.76
CA CYS A 125 -9.33 3.63 2.09
C CYS A 125 -9.74 5.06 2.47
N PRO A 126 -10.04 5.96 1.51
CA PRO A 126 -10.64 7.24 1.83
C PRO A 126 -12.01 7.08 2.51
N GLU A 127 -12.25 7.84 3.58
CA GLU A 127 -13.50 7.79 4.36
C GLU A 127 -14.75 8.04 3.49
N ALA A 128 -14.63 8.86 2.45
CA ALA A 128 -15.74 9.23 1.57
C ALA A 128 -16.27 8.08 0.69
N ILE A 129 -15.49 7.00 0.53
CA ILE A 129 -15.85 5.82 -0.28
C ILE A 129 -15.80 4.52 0.53
N PHE A 130 -15.71 4.64 1.86
CA PHE A 130 -15.78 3.54 2.80
C PHE A 130 -17.24 3.23 3.14
N GLU A 131 -17.61 1.95 2.99
CA GLU A 131 -18.89 1.28 3.37
C GLU A 131 -20.09 2.19 3.70
#